data_AF-A0A816HN42-F1
#
_entry.id   AF-A0A816HN42-F1
#
_cell.length_a   1.000
_cell.length_b   1.000
_cell.length_c   1.000
_cell.angle_alpha   90.00
_cell.angle_beta   90.00
_cell.angle_gamma   90.00
#
_symmetry.space_group_name_H-M   'P 1'
#
loop_
_entity.id
_entity.type
_entity.pdbx_description
1 polymer ?
#
loop_
_entity_poly.entity_id
_entity_poly.type
_entity_poly.pdbx_seq_one_letter_code
_entity_poly.pdbx_strand_id
1 'polypeptide(L)'
;KSKKNPIGTLPGQGQFVAAFGQSNEGDVSPNLMGPKCIDTGLPCDFATSTCHGRTEKCIAFGPGKDMYESNTIIGQRQFETAKDLYDRAQTFLNGNVQYRHTYIDMQTINVSSRFTSTKRNETTCQAALGYGFAAGTTDGPGDFDFTQSKNSTNPFWQFVSAFLAKPTPEQIKCQAPKPILLDVGLIKPIEWVPFVLPQQIFQIGQLYIIGLPGEFTTMSGRRLKATVKQALINAVISHFITFH
;
A
#
# COMPACT_ATOMS: atom_id res chain seq x y z
N LYS A 1 -21.99 -13.93 -21.27
CA LYS A 1 -21.41 -12.60 -20.96
C LYS A 1 -22.55 -11.66 -20.57
N SER A 2 -22.44 -10.92 -19.47
CA SER A 2 -23.44 -9.91 -19.08
C SER A 2 -23.53 -8.84 -20.17
N LYS A 3 -24.73 -8.33 -20.47
CA LYS A 3 -24.91 -7.26 -21.47
C LYS A 3 -24.44 -5.94 -20.86
N LYS A 4 -23.58 -5.21 -21.58
CA LYS A 4 -23.21 -3.83 -21.23
C LYS A 4 -24.47 -2.94 -21.23
N ASN A 5 -24.46 -1.86 -20.46
CA ASN A 5 -25.61 -0.95 -20.39
C ASN A 5 -25.96 -0.40 -21.80
N PRO A 6 -27.25 -0.28 -22.16
CA PRO A 6 -27.68 0.30 -23.43
C PRO A 6 -27.22 1.75 -23.61
N ILE A 7 -27.14 2.19 -24.88
CA ILE A 7 -26.91 3.60 -25.22
C ILE A 7 -28.01 4.46 -24.57
N GLY A 8 -27.63 5.59 -23.98
CA GLY A 8 -28.55 6.50 -23.29
C GLY A 8 -28.78 6.20 -21.81
N THR A 9 -28.20 5.11 -21.27
CA THR A 9 -28.20 4.87 -19.83
C THR A 9 -27.36 5.94 -19.11
N LEU A 10 -27.94 6.61 -18.12
CA LEU A 10 -27.25 7.67 -17.36
C LEU A 10 -26.20 7.08 -16.40
N PRO A 11 -25.14 7.84 -16.04
CA PRO A 11 -24.20 7.43 -15.00
C PRO A 11 -24.88 7.08 -13.69
N GLY A 12 -24.44 6.00 -13.05
CA GLY A 12 -25.07 5.48 -11.82
C GLY A 12 -26.37 4.70 -12.04
N GLN A 13 -26.83 4.56 -13.30
CA GLN A 13 -27.99 3.77 -13.68
C GLN A 13 -27.56 2.57 -14.54
N GLY A 14 -28.45 1.58 -14.65
CA GLY A 14 -28.23 0.36 -15.43
C GLY A 14 -27.87 -0.85 -14.58
N GLN A 15 -27.88 -2.03 -15.22
CA GLN A 15 -27.68 -3.31 -14.55
C GLN A 15 -26.22 -3.77 -14.56
N PHE A 16 -25.41 -3.25 -15.49
CA PHE A 16 -24.00 -3.60 -15.57
C PHE A 16 -23.20 -2.88 -14.49
N VAL A 17 -22.47 -3.64 -13.67
CA VAL A 17 -21.58 -3.13 -12.63
C VAL A 17 -20.14 -3.45 -13.02
N ALA A 18 -19.28 -2.44 -12.96
CA ALA A 18 -17.83 -2.60 -13.08
C ALA A 18 -17.16 -1.97 -11.87
N ALA A 19 -16.22 -2.70 -11.27
CA ALA A 19 -15.44 -2.26 -10.13
C ALA A 19 -13.94 -2.42 -10.45
N PHE A 20 -13.15 -1.41 -10.08
CA PHE A 20 -11.69 -1.45 -10.15
C PHE A 20 -11.18 -1.60 -8.72
N GLY A 21 -10.71 -2.81 -8.39
CA GLY A 21 -10.10 -3.11 -7.10
C GLY A 21 -8.61 -2.75 -7.09
N GLN A 22 -8.16 -2.19 -5.98
CA GLN A 22 -6.73 -1.94 -5.73
C GLN A 22 -5.97 -3.26 -5.47
N SER A 23 -4.63 -3.22 -5.51
CA SER A 23 -3.79 -4.41 -5.34
C SER A 23 -2.54 -4.15 -4.49
N ASN A 24 -1.42 -3.78 -5.11
CA ASN A 24 -0.15 -3.53 -4.42
C ASN A 24 0.43 -2.18 -4.88
N GLU A 25 -0.29 -1.12 -4.55
CA GLU A 25 -0.08 0.25 -5.00
C GLU A 25 0.65 1.16 -4.01
N GLY A 26 1.12 0.65 -2.86
CA GLY A 26 1.71 1.49 -1.80
C GLY A 26 2.99 2.24 -2.21
N ASP A 27 3.58 1.91 -3.36
CA ASP A 27 4.72 2.60 -3.98
C ASP A 27 4.46 2.93 -5.47
N VAL A 28 3.20 3.05 -5.88
CA VAL A 28 2.79 3.28 -7.28
C VAL A 28 2.02 4.59 -7.42
N SER A 29 2.53 5.50 -8.24
CA SER A 29 1.92 6.80 -8.49
C SER A 29 1.22 6.87 -9.86
N PRO A 30 0.05 7.52 -9.98
CA PRO A 30 -0.56 7.85 -11.27
C PRO A 30 0.07 9.08 -11.94
N ASN A 31 0.99 9.78 -11.27
CA ASN A 31 1.63 11.00 -11.75
C ASN A 31 2.85 10.68 -12.63
N LEU A 32 2.58 10.34 -13.88
CA LEU A 32 3.55 9.76 -14.81
C LEU A 32 4.67 10.69 -15.28
N MET A 33 4.58 12.00 -15.04
CA MET A 33 5.63 12.95 -15.45
C MET A 33 6.81 13.01 -14.49
N GLY A 34 6.73 12.27 -13.37
CA GLY A 34 7.77 12.20 -12.35
C GLY A 34 7.87 13.47 -11.49
N PRO A 35 8.61 13.39 -10.37
CA PRO A 35 8.70 14.47 -9.40
C PRO A 35 9.66 15.58 -9.86
N LYS A 36 9.19 16.84 -9.77
CA LYS A 36 9.96 18.03 -10.12
C LYS A 36 9.78 19.13 -9.07
N CYS A 37 10.79 19.99 -8.99
CA CYS A 37 10.75 21.20 -8.20
C CYS A 37 9.85 22.24 -8.89
N ILE A 38 8.77 22.65 -8.24
CA ILE A 38 7.78 23.57 -8.84
C ILE A 38 8.33 24.98 -9.12
N ASP A 39 9.41 25.37 -8.47
CA ASP A 39 10.05 26.68 -8.62
C ASP A 39 11.12 26.72 -9.72
N THR A 40 11.85 25.62 -9.94
CA THR A 40 12.95 25.55 -10.92
C THR A 40 12.63 24.70 -12.15
N GLY A 41 11.62 23.82 -12.08
CA GLY A 41 11.30 22.84 -13.11
C GLY A 41 12.28 21.66 -13.21
N LEU A 42 13.32 21.64 -12.38
CA LEU A 42 14.33 20.57 -12.35
C LEU A 42 13.79 19.32 -11.63
N PRO A 43 14.34 18.12 -11.92
CA PRO A 43 14.03 16.91 -11.16
C PRO A 43 14.35 17.09 -9.67
N CYS A 44 13.51 16.52 -8.80
CA CYS A 44 13.81 16.49 -7.36
C CYS A 44 15.03 15.63 -7.03
N ASP A 45 15.59 15.81 -5.83
CA ASP A 45 16.52 14.83 -5.26
C ASP A 45 15.82 13.47 -5.10
N PHE A 46 16.40 12.44 -5.70
CA PHE A 46 15.80 11.11 -5.77
C PHE A 46 15.70 10.42 -4.40
N ALA A 47 16.71 10.58 -3.54
CA ALA A 47 16.79 9.83 -2.28
C ALA A 47 15.87 10.41 -1.20
N THR A 48 15.66 11.73 -1.21
CA THR A 48 14.94 12.45 -0.16
C THR A 48 13.62 13.04 -0.63
N SER A 49 13.36 13.06 -1.95
CA SER A 49 12.21 13.72 -2.56
C SER A 49 12.15 15.21 -2.19
N THR A 50 13.28 15.91 -2.32
CA THR A 50 13.39 17.32 -1.92
C THR A 50 13.85 18.25 -3.03
N CYS A 51 13.53 19.52 -2.85
CA CYS A 51 14.01 20.66 -3.61
C CYS A 51 14.60 21.66 -2.61
N HIS A 52 15.89 21.97 -2.76
CA HIS A 52 16.62 22.79 -1.77
C HIS A 52 16.54 22.23 -0.34
N GLY A 53 16.50 20.91 -0.18
CA GLY A 53 16.42 20.23 1.11
C GLY A 53 15.02 20.20 1.75
N ARG A 54 13.97 20.61 1.02
CA ARG A 54 12.58 20.72 1.46
C ARG A 54 11.62 19.91 0.57
N THR A 55 10.60 19.27 1.14
CA THR A 55 9.67 18.39 0.41
C THR A 55 8.55 19.15 -0.28
N GLU A 56 8.15 20.30 0.27
CA GLU A 56 6.94 21.05 -0.09
C GLU A 56 6.89 21.44 -1.58
N LYS A 57 8.06 21.56 -2.20
CA LYS A 57 8.21 21.94 -3.61
C LYS A 57 8.44 20.76 -4.55
N CYS A 58 8.64 19.56 -4.03
CA CYS A 58 8.88 18.37 -4.84
C CYS A 58 7.56 17.66 -5.14
N ILE A 59 7.01 17.85 -6.34
CA ILE A 59 5.69 17.34 -6.72
C ILE A 59 5.77 16.56 -8.02
N ALA A 60 5.12 15.40 -8.05
CA ALA A 60 4.92 14.62 -9.26
C ALA A 60 3.63 15.04 -9.98
N PHE A 61 3.67 15.13 -11.30
CA PHE A 61 2.54 15.60 -12.10
C PHE A 61 1.92 14.50 -12.96
N GLY A 62 0.60 14.56 -13.09
CA GLY A 62 -0.17 13.76 -14.03
C GLY A 62 0.07 14.18 -15.48
N PRO A 63 -0.34 13.35 -16.46
CA PRO A 63 -0.05 13.58 -17.88
C PRO A 63 -0.93 14.64 -18.57
N GLY A 64 -1.97 15.15 -17.89
CA GLY A 64 -2.87 16.16 -18.44
C GLY A 64 -2.43 17.60 -18.14
N LYS A 65 -3.09 18.58 -18.74
CA LYS A 65 -2.88 20.00 -18.48
C LYS A 65 -3.28 20.42 -17.06
N ASP A 66 -4.17 19.65 -16.44
CA ASP A 66 -4.69 19.83 -15.10
C ASP A 66 -4.99 18.46 -14.45
N MET A 67 -5.45 18.50 -13.20
CA MET A 67 -5.78 17.27 -12.44
C MET A 67 -6.99 16.52 -13.00
N TYR A 68 -7.96 17.22 -13.62
CA TYR A 68 -9.17 16.61 -14.16
C TYR A 68 -8.83 15.82 -15.42
N GLU A 69 -8.08 16.44 -16.34
CA GLU A 69 -7.61 15.78 -17.55
C GLU A 69 -6.64 14.64 -17.23
N SER A 70 -5.75 14.82 -16.24
CA SER A 70 -4.88 13.73 -15.76
C SER A 70 -5.69 12.54 -15.26
N ASN A 71 -6.72 12.79 -14.44
CA ASN A 71 -7.62 11.76 -13.95
C ASN A 71 -8.36 11.04 -15.10
N THR A 72 -8.86 11.79 -16.08
CA THR A 72 -9.49 11.21 -17.28
C THR A 72 -8.53 10.34 -18.07
N ILE A 73 -7.30 10.80 -18.33
CA ILE A 73 -6.29 10.04 -19.08
C ILE A 73 -5.95 8.73 -18.35
N ILE A 74 -5.68 8.79 -17.05
CA ILE A 74 -5.30 7.61 -16.26
C ILE A 74 -6.48 6.64 -16.13
N GLY A 75 -7.69 7.13 -15.88
CA GLY A 75 -8.90 6.32 -15.83
C GLY A 75 -9.21 5.65 -17.18
N GLN A 76 -9.07 6.38 -18.28
CA GLN A 76 -9.28 5.86 -19.62
C GLN A 76 -8.32 4.71 -19.95
N ARG A 77 -7.03 4.85 -19.62
CA ARG A 77 -6.02 3.78 -19.84
C ARG A 77 -6.36 2.49 -19.08
N GLN A 78 -6.81 2.61 -17.84
CA GLN A 78 -7.25 1.48 -17.04
C GLN A 78 -8.52 0.83 -17.62
N PHE A 79 -9.50 1.66 -18.03
CA PHE A 79 -10.73 1.20 -18.65
C PHE A 79 -10.49 0.45 -19.96
N GLU A 80 -9.67 0.99 -20.86
CA GLU A 80 -9.38 0.38 -22.17
C GLU A 80 -8.76 -1.00 -22.00
N THR A 81 -7.79 -1.12 -21.10
CA THR A 81 -7.14 -2.40 -20.79
C THR A 81 -8.14 -3.38 -20.18
N ALA A 82 -8.94 -2.96 -19.20
CA ALA A 82 -9.94 -3.81 -18.57
C ALA A 82 -11.01 -4.28 -19.55
N LYS A 83 -11.48 -3.39 -20.44
CA LYS A 83 -12.46 -3.70 -21.49
C LYS A 83 -11.90 -4.72 -22.47
N ASP A 84 -10.66 -4.54 -22.91
CA ASP A 84 -10.01 -5.46 -23.84
C ASP A 84 -9.83 -6.85 -23.22
N LEU A 85 -9.36 -6.94 -21.97
CA LEU A 85 -9.28 -8.20 -21.23
C LEU A 85 -10.66 -8.87 -21.07
N TYR A 86 -11.69 -8.09 -20.74
CA TYR A 86 -13.07 -8.57 -20.63
C TYR A 86 -13.59 -9.15 -21.96
N ASP A 87 -13.35 -8.45 -23.07
CA ASP A 87 -13.83 -8.86 -24.39
C ASP A 87 -13.10 -10.14 -24.85
N ARG A 88 -11.80 -10.28 -24.55
CA ARG A 88 -10.95 -11.43 -24.91
C ARG A 88 -10.97 -12.61 -23.92
N ALA A 89 -11.60 -12.47 -22.75
CA ALA A 89 -11.62 -13.53 -21.74
C ALA A 89 -12.23 -14.84 -22.27
N GLN A 90 -11.48 -15.95 -22.13
CA GLN A 90 -11.86 -17.30 -22.54
C GLN A 90 -11.80 -18.33 -21.39
N THR A 91 -11.01 -18.06 -20.35
CA THR A 91 -10.85 -18.96 -19.22
C THR A 91 -12.04 -18.86 -18.28
N PHE A 92 -12.79 -19.95 -18.14
CA PHE A 92 -13.86 -20.05 -17.16
C PHE A 92 -13.31 -20.38 -15.78
N LEU A 93 -13.84 -19.68 -14.76
CA LEU A 93 -13.59 -20.06 -13.38
C LEU A 93 -14.43 -21.29 -13.04
N ASN A 94 -13.80 -22.36 -12.57
CA ASN A 94 -14.45 -23.63 -12.24
C ASN A 94 -13.94 -24.16 -10.90
N GLY A 95 -14.83 -24.76 -10.12
CA GLY A 95 -14.51 -25.35 -8.82
C GLY A 95 -15.21 -24.65 -7.65
N ASN A 96 -14.71 -24.91 -6.44
CA ASN A 96 -15.38 -24.48 -5.22
C ASN A 96 -15.23 -22.98 -4.97
N VAL A 97 -16.23 -22.43 -4.28
CA VAL A 97 -16.14 -21.13 -3.63
C VAL A 97 -15.86 -21.36 -2.15
N GLN A 98 -14.75 -20.82 -1.65
CA GLN A 98 -14.36 -20.94 -0.25
C GLN A 98 -13.83 -19.62 0.27
N TYR A 99 -13.85 -19.46 1.59
CA TYR A 99 -13.19 -18.34 2.24
C TYR A 99 -12.57 -18.77 3.56
N ARG A 100 -11.57 -18.02 4.00
CA ARG A 100 -11.03 -18.06 5.36
C ARG A 100 -10.88 -16.62 5.83
N HIS A 101 -11.23 -16.39 7.08
CA HIS A 101 -11.14 -15.08 7.72
C HIS A 101 -10.64 -15.27 9.14
N THR A 102 -9.78 -14.37 9.59
CA THR A 102 -9.34 -14.33 10.99
C THR A 102 -8.99 -12.92 11.39
N TYR A 103 -9.11 -12.63 12.68
CA TYR A 103 -8.58 -11.43 13.29
C TYR A 103 -7.26 -11.77 13.96
N ILE A 104 -6.21 -11.02 13.61
CA ILE A 104 -4.88 -11.24 14.18
C ILE A 104 -4.45 -10.01 14.94
N ASP A 105 -4.06 -10.19 16.20
CA ASP A 105 -3.35 -9.18 16.96
C ASP A 105 -1.92 -9.05 16.40
N MET A 106 -1.64 -7.91 15.77
CA MET A 106 -0.39 -7.60 15.09
C MET A 106 0.68 -7.03 16.02
N GLN A 107 0.43 -6.88 17.34
CA GLN A 107 1.41 -6.26 18.25
C GLN A 107 2.57 -7.18 18.61
N THR A 108 2.34 -8.49 18.63
CA THR A 108 3.28 -9.48 19.21
C THR A 108 3.35 -10.80 18.43
N ILE A 109 3.01 -10.79 17.14
CA ILE A 109 3.14 -11.96 16.27
C ILE A 109 4.60 -12.40 16.18
N ASN A 110 4.84 -13.66 16.50
CA ASN A 110 6.11 -14.33 16.24
C ASN A 110 6.24 -14.70 14.75
N VAL A 111 7.26 -14.17 14.10
CA VAL A 111 7.60 -14.40 12.70
C VAL A 111 8.76 -15.38 12.63
N SER A 112 8.50 -16.55 12.05
CA SER A 112 9.51 -17.60 11.88
C SER A 112 10.69 -17.14 11.02
N SER A 113 11.89 -17.62 11.35
CA SER A 113 13.14 -17.38 10.61
C SER A 113 13.08 -17.57 9.10
N ARG A 114 12.16 -18.41 8.60
CA ARG A 114 11.95 -18.59 7.15
C ARG A 114 11.37 -17.37 6.43
N PHE A 115 10.78 -16.44 7.17
CA PHE A 115 10.15 -15.23 6.64
C PHE A 115 10.90 -13.95 7.03
N THR A 116 12.03 -14.06 7.73
CA THR A 116 12.81 -12.91 8.18
C THR A 116 14.09 -12.79 7.37
N SER A 117 14.53 -11.55 7.12
CA SER A 117 15.82 -11.29 6.46
C SER A 117 17.01 -11.66 7.34
N THR A 118 16.83 -11.66 8.67
CA THR A 118 17.84 -12.02 9.67
C THR A 118 18.05 -13.52 9.79
N LYS A 119 17.16 -14.35 9.22
CA LYS A 119 17.12 -15.81 9.38
C LYS A 119 16.99 -16.26 10.84
N ARG A 120 16.39 -15.43 11.69
CA ARG A 120 16.06 -15.74 13.09
C ARG A 120 14.57 -15.56 13.32
N ASN A 121 14.03 -16.20 14.35
CA ASN A 121 12.68 -15.89 14.77
C ASN A 121 12.67 -14.44 15.29
N GLU A 122 11.77 -13.63 14.74
CA GLU A 122 11.57 -12.24 15.13
C GLU A 122 10.13 -12.06 15.61
N THR A 123 9.82 -10.89 16.14
CA THR A 123 8.46 -10.54 16.56
C THR A 123 8.07 -9.21 15.93
N THR A 124 6.79 -9.04 15.63
CA THR A 124 6.23 -7.73 15.28
C THR A 124 6.36 -6.75 16.44
N CYS A 125 6.27 -5.45 16.13
CA CYS A 125 6.35 -4.39 17.13
C CYS A 125 4.98 -3.75 17.32
N GLN A 126 4.75 -3.11 18.45
CA GLN A 126 3.63 -2.19 18.58
C GLN A 126 3.74 -1.06 17.54
N ALA A 127 2.60 -0.54 17.10
CA ALA A 127 2.55 0.44 16.02
C ALA A 127 3.26 1.75 16.38
N ALA A 128 4.13 2.22 15.49
CA ALA A 128 4.79 3.51 15.59
C ALA A 128 4.97 4.11 14.20
N LEU A 129 4.77 5.42 14.07
CA LEU A 129 4.98 6.18 12.84
C LEU A 129 6.37 6.81 12.86
N GLY A 130 7.11 6.67 11.77
CA GLY A 130 8.47 7.21 11.67
C GLY A 130 8.50 8.64 11.16
N TYR A 131 9.66 9.31 11.22
CA TYR A 131 9.81 10.68 10.69
C TYR A 131 9.45 10.81 9.21
N GLY A 132 9.71 9.78 8.39
CA GLY A 132 9.33 9.79 6.98
C GLY A 132 7.81 9.86 6.74
N PHE A 133 6.98 9.51 7.72
CA PHE A 133 5.52 9.67 7.61
C PHE A 133 5.11 11.14 7.46
N ALA A 134 5.72 12.03 8.23
CA ALA A 134 5.39 13.46 8.20
C ALA A 134 5.90 14.18 6.94
N ALA A 135 6.79 13.55 6.17
CA ALA A 135 7.29 14.09 4.91
C ALA A 135 6.29 13.95 3.75
N GLY A 136 5.25 13.12 3.90
CA GLY A 136 4.33 12.77 2.82
C GLY A 136 5.04 12.09 1.65
N THR A 137 4.48 12.22 0.45
CA THR A 137 5.06 11.68 -0.79
C THR A 137 5.16 12.76 -1.86
N THR A 138 5.72 12.43 -3.02
CA THR A 138 5.70 13.37 -4.17
C THR A 138 4.31 13.57 -4.77
N ASP A 139 3.33 12.72 -4.43
CA ASP A 139 1.93 12.86 -4.84
C ASP A 139 1.12 13.76 -3.89
N GLY A 140 1.68 14.04 -2.72
CA GLY A 140 1.10 14.87 -1.68
C GLY A 140 2.18 15.12 -0.63
N PRO A 141 3.01 16.17 -0.78
CA PRO A 141 4.08 16.43 0.15
C PRO A 141 3.51 16.77 1.52
N GLY A 142 4.17 16.29 2.56
CA GLY A 142 3.90 16.71 3.92
C GLY A 142 4.35 18.15 4.14
N ASP A 143 3.99 18.69 5.29
CA ASP A 143 4.35 20.05 5.74
C ASP A 143 5.51 19.98 6.76
N PHE A 144 6.15 21.13 7.03
CA PHE A 144 7.32 21.29 7.90
C PHE A 144 8.64 20.67 7.37
N ASP A 145 9.76 20.86 8.08
CA ASP A 145 11.13 20.42 7.70
C ASP A 145 11.35 18.87 7.70
N PHE A 146 10.32 18.09 7.39
CA PHE A 146 10.41 16.64 7.25
C PHE A 146 10.81 16.26 5.82
N THR A 147 11.62 15.20 5.68
CA THR A 147 12.03 14.68 4.38
C THR A 147 11.82 13.17 4.35
N GLN A 148 11.50 12.61 3.19
CA GLN A 148 11.47 11.16 3.04
C GLN A 148 12.88 10.59 3.29
N SER A 149 12.97 9.35 3.76
CA SER A 149 14.25 8.68 4.07
C SER A 149 15.07 9.33 5.21
N LYS A 150 14.47 10.19 6.05
CA LYS A 150 15.18 10.83 7.17
C LYS A 150 15.43 9.83 8.31
N ASN A 151 16.69 9.46 8.50
CA ASN A 151 17.18 8.67 9.65
C ASN A 151 17.65 9.53 10.82
N SER A 152 17.53 10.87 10.73
CA SER A 152 17.93 11.82 11.76
C SER A 152 16.72 12.49 12.42
N THR A 153 16.86 12.84 13.70
CA THR A 153 15.79 13.42 14.52
C THR A 153 16.05 14.91 14.76
N ASN A 154 15.00 15.71 14.96
CA ASN A 154 15.11 17.12 15.35
C ASN A 154 14.68 17.27 16.83
N PRO A 155 15.47 17.95 17.70
CA PRO A 155 15.14 18.16 19.11
C PRO A 155 13.72 18.69 19.39
N PHE A 156 13.18 19.57 18.54
CA PHE A 156 11.82 20.10 18.71
C PHE A 156 10.76 19.01 18.58
N TRP A 157 10.85 18.20 17.52
CA TRP A 157 9.89 17.11 17.28
C TRP A 157 10.09 15.93 18.23
N GLN A 158 11.31 15.71 18.72
CA GLN A 158 11.53 14.78 19.84
C GLN A 158 10.84 15.23 21.12
N PHE A 159 10.82 16.54 21.41
CA PHE A 159 10.13 17.06 22.59
C PHE A 159 8.60 16.88 22.46
N VAL A 160 8.03 17.23 21.31
CA VAL A 160 6.60 17.06 21.04
C VAL A 160 6.20 15.58 21.07
N SER A 161 6.99 14.69 20.48
CA SER A 161 6.72 13.26 20.52
C SER A 161 6.87 12.67 21.91
N ALA A 162 7.90 13.07 22.67
CA ALA A 162 8.09 12.64 24.04
C ALA A 162 6.98 13.10 24.98
N PHE A 163 6.37 14.27 24.70
CA PHE A 163 5.21 14.77 25.44
C PHE A 163 3.94 13.96 25.15
N LEU A 164 3.76 13.42 23.94
CA LEU A 164 2.61 12.60 23.56
C LEU A 164 2.75 11.14 24.03
N ALA A 165 3.87 10.50 23.71
CA ALA A 165 4.26 9.18 24.19
C ALA A 165 5.76 8.95 23.92
N LYS A 166 6.58 8.99 24.96
CA LYS A 166 8.01 8.72 24.85
C LYS A 166 8.26 7.25 24.49
N PRO A 167 8.90 6.94 23.35
CA PRO A 167 9.19 5.57 22.98
C PRO A 167 10.13 4.89 23.98
N THR A 168 9.85 3.63 24.32
CA THR A 168 10.71 2.83 25.19
C THR A 168 11.98 2.36 24.45
N PRO A 169 13.08 2.04 25.16
CA PRO A 169 14.27 1.45 24.53
C PRO A 169 13.96 0.19 23.72
N GLU A 170 13.04 -0.65 24.21
CA GLU A 170 12.60 -1.88 23.55
C GLU A 170 11.88 -1.57 22.24
N GLN A 171 11.00 -0.57 22.24
CA GLN A 171 10.24 -0.15 21.06
C GLN A 171 11.17 0.48 20.00
N ILE A 172 12.13 1.32 20.43
CA ILE A 172 13.15 1.89 19.53
C ILE A 172 13.97 0.76 18.88
N LYS A 173 14.39 -0.24 19.66
CA LYS A 173 15.13 -1.39 19.15
C LYS A 173 14.28 -2.22 18.19
N CYS A 174 13.01 -2.44 18.49
CA CYS A 174 12.10 -3.23 17.66
C CYS A 174 11.84 -2.55 16.31
N GLN A 175 11.58 -1.24 16.32
CA GLN A 175 11.26 -0.47 15.11
C GLN A 175 12.48 -0.13 14.25
N ALA A 176 13.70 -0.40 14.73
CA ALA A 176 14.92 -0.09 14.00
C ALA A 176 14.91 -0.66 12.56
N PRO A 177 15.39 0.08 11.55
CA PRO A 177 16.10 1.36 11.65
C PRO A 177 15.20 2.61 11.67
N LYS A 178 13.87 2.47 11.81
CA LYS A 178 12.92 3.59 11.75
C LYS A 178 13.08 4.52 12.97
N PRO A 179 13.42 5.80 12.78
CA PRO A 179 13.35 6.77 13.86
C PRO A 179 11.87 7.07 14.17
N ILE A 180 11.43 6.77 15.39
CA ILE A 180 10.04 6.94 15.81
C ILE A 180 9.72 8.43 15.96
N LEU A 181 8.71 8.90 15.24
CA LEU A 181 8.11 10.22 15.41
C LEU A 181 6.90 10.16 16.35
N LEU A 182 5.99 9.21 16.16
CA LEU A 182 4.81 9.03 17.03
C LEU A 182 4.68 7.57 17.42
N ASP A 183 4.67 7.28 18.73
CA ASP A 183 4.49 5.93 19.26
C ASP A 183 3.02 5.60 19.50
N VAL A 184 2.26 5.57 18.41
CA VAL A 184 0.78 5.49 18.42
C VAL A 184 0.22 4.25 19.11
N GLY A 185 1.00 3.18 19.27
CA GLY A 185 0.62 1.98 20.01
C GLY A 185 0.63 2.15 21.53
N LEU A 186 1.37 3.13 22.06
CA LEU A 186 1.48 3.42 23.49
C LEU A 186 0.60 4.58 23.95
N ILE A 187 -0.01 5.34 23.03
CA ILE A 187 -0.86 6.49 23.37
C ILE A 187 -2.16 5.99 24.03
N LYS A 188 -2.53 6.66 25.13
CA LYS A 188 -3.73 6.42 25.95
C LYS A 188 -4.49 7.74 26.15
N PRO A 189 -5.80 7.73 26.53
CA PRO A 189 -6.61 6.59 26.99
C PRO A 189 -7.26 5.75 25.89
N ILE A 190 -7.44 6.30 24.69
CA ILE A 190 -8.02 5.60 23.54
C ILE A 190 -6.89 5.20 22.60
N GLU A 191 -7.01 4.02 21.99
CA GLU A 191 -6.04 3.52 21.01
C GLU A 191 -6.17 4.33 19.71
N TRP A 192 -5.06 4.92 19.26
CA TRP A 192 -5.04 5.77 18.07
C TRP A 192 -5.07 4.99 16.76
N VAL A 193 -4.69 3.71 16.81
CA VAL A 193 -4.66 2.81 15.66
C VAL A 193 -5.16 1.42 16.04
N PRO A 194 -5.82 0.70 15.12
CA PRO A 194 -6.19 -0.69 15.35
C PRO A 194 -4.94 -1.58 15.35
N PHE A 195 -4.94 -2.59 16.21
CA PHE A 195 -3.88 -3.59 16.28
C PHE A 195 -4.39 -5.02 16.06
N VAL A 196 -5.68 -5.27 16.31
CA VAL A 196 -6.36 -6.49 15.87
C VAL A 196 -6.87 -6.25 14.45
N LEU A 197 -6.23 -6.87 13.47
CA LEU A 197 -6.47 -6.61 12.05
C LEU A 197 -7.13 -7.83 11.35
N PRO A 198 -8.13 -7.60 10.47
CA PRO A 198 -8.76 -8.69 9.72
C PRO A 198 -7.86 -9.18 8.59
N GLN A 199 -7.73 -10.49 8.41
CA GLN A 199 -7.07 -11.10 7.26
C GLN A 199 -8.03 -12.07 6.60
N GLN A 200 -8.16 -11.97 5.28
CA GLN A 200 -9.12 -12.76 4.53
C GLN A 200 -8.53 -13.30 3.24
N ILE A 201 -8.92 -14.54 2.90
CA ILE A 201 -8.65 -15.13 1.59
C ILE A 201 -9.95 -15.71 1.06
N PHE A 202 -10.31 -15.37 -0.16
CA PHE A 202 -11.38 -16.02 -0.93
C PHE A 202 -10.77 -16.89 -2.02
N GLN A 203 -11.44 -18.00 -2.30
CA GLN A 203 -11.21 -18.85 -3.47
C GLN A 203 -12.48 -18.87 -4.30
N ILE A 204 -12.35 -18.66 -5.61
CA ILE A 204 -13.42 -18.82 -6.60
C ILE A 204 -12.85 -19.70 -7.71
N GLY A 205 -13.06 -21.02 -7.59
CA GLY A 205 -12.43 -21.99 -8.47
C GLY A 205 -10.91 -21.95 -8.35
N GLN A 206 -10.23 -21.56 -9.42
CA GLN A 206 -8.79 -21.37 -9.49
C GLN A 206 -8.32 -19.92 -9.20
N LEU A 207 -9.25 -18.99 -8.95
CA LEU A 207 -8.93 -17.62 -8.55
C LEU A 207 -8.83 -17.50 -7.03
N TYR A 208 -7.79 -16.82 -6.53
CA TYR A 208 -7.62 -16.50 -5.12
C TYR A 208 -7.51 -14.99 -4.91
N ILE A 209 -8.34 -14.45 -4.03
CA ILE A 209 -8.35 -13.03 -3.65
C ILE A 209 -7.89 -12.92 -2.21
N ILE A 210 -6.81 -12.17 -1.98
CA ILE A 210 -6.18 -12.02 -0.66
C ILE A 210 -6.50 -10.59 -0.17
N GLY A 211 -7.44 -10.49 0.78
CA GLY A 211 -7.83 -9.23 1.40
C GLY A 211 -7.00 -8.97 2.66
N LEU A 212 -6.09 -8.00 2.59
CA LEU A 212 -5.24 -7.59 3.70
C LEU A 212 -5.41 -6.10 4.03
N PRO A 213 -5.30 -5.72 5.31
CA PRO A 213 -5.57 -4.36 5.77
C PRO A 213 -4.29 -3.53 5.74
N GLY A 214 -3.93 -3.02 4.56
CA GLY A 214 -2.82 -2.09 4.40
C GLY A 214 -2.42 -1.85 2.95
N GLU A 215 -1.52 -0.90 2.76
CA GLU A 215 -0.99 -0.54 1.44
C GLU A 215 0.33 -1.28 1.19
N PHE A 216 0.24 -2.38 0.42
CA PHE A 216 1.41 -3.19 0.11
C PHE A 216 2.21 -2.54 -1.02
N THR A 217 3.51 -2.35 -0.81
CA THR A 217 4.42 -2.01 -1.91
C THR A 217 4.47 -3.11 -2.96
N THR A 218 4.91 -2.76 -4.16
CA THR A 218 4.98 -3.65 -5.33
C THR A 218 5.70 -4.95 -5.00
N MET A 219 6.85 -4.87 -4.33
CA MET A 219 7.63 -6.05 -3.97
C MET A 219 7.05 -6.83 -2.79
N SER A 220 6.45 -6.15 -1.81
CA SER A 220 5.77 -6.82 -0.69
C SER A 220 4.59 -7.65 -1.18
N GLY A 221 3.76 -7.09 -2.07
CA GLY A 221 2.65 -7.80 -2.71
C GLY A 221 3.12 -8.98 -3.56
N ARG A 222 4.17 -8.82 -4.38
CA ARG A 222 4.76 -9.92 -5.18
C ARG A 222 5.24 -11.08 -4.32
N ARG A 223 5.96 -10.79 -3.22
CA ARG A 223 6.46 -11.81 -2.28
C ARG A 223 5.33 -12.55 -1.60
N LEU A 224 4.32 -11.84 -1.11
CA LEU A 224 3.13 -12.45 -0.50
C LEU A 224 2.42 -13.39 -1.48
N LYS A 225 2.14 -12.91 -2.70
CA LYS A 225 1.49 -13.71 -3.75
C LYS A 225 2.26 -14.99 -4.07
N ALA A 226 3.58 -14.90 -4.20
CA ALA A 226 4.43 -16.06 -4.44
C ALA A 226 4.37 -17.06 -3.28
N THR A 227 4.46 -16.59 -2.04
CA THR A 227 4.39 -17.43 -0.84
C THR A 227 3.03 -18.13 -0.70
N VAL A 228 1.92 -17.41 -0.89
CA VAL A 228 0.58 -18.00 -0.82
C VAL A 228 0.39 -19.01 -1.95
N LYS A 229 0.81 -18.68 -3.18
CA LYS A 229 0.78 -19.63 -4.30
C LYS A 229 1.58 -20.91 -3.98
N GLN A 230 2.79 -20.78 -3.45
CA GLN A 230 3.59 -21.94 -3.05
C GLN A 230 2.91 -22.76 -1.94
N ALA A 231 2.33 -22.10 -0.94
CA ALA A 231 1.60 -22.79 0.13
C ALA A 231 0.39 -23.56 -0.40
N LEU A 232 -0.35 -22.99 -1.35
CA LEU A 232 -1.48 -23.64 -2.01
C LEU A 232 -1.05 -24.80 -2.90
N ILE A 233 0.06 -24.66 -3.66
CA ILE A 233 0.63 -25.76 -4.45
C ILE A 233 1.16 -26.86 -3.54
N ASN A 234 1.81 -26.55 -2.43
CA ASN A 234 2.32 -27.57 -1.51
C ASN A 234 1.19 -28.28 -0.75
N ALA A 235 0.05 -27.60 -0.54
CA ALA A 235 -1.18 -28.21 -0.04
C ALA A 235 -1.88 -29.08 -1.11
N VAL A 236 -1.54 -28.91 -2.39
CA VAL A 236 -2.12 -29.62 -3.54
C VAL A 236 -0.99 -30.23 -4.38
N ILE A 237 -0.55 -31.45 -4.03
CA ILE A 237 0.19 -32.31 -4.96
C ILE A 237 -0.75 -32.63 -6.14
N SER A 238 -0.88 -31.70 -7.10
CA SER A 238 -1.28 -31.83 -8.52
C SER A 238 -1.80 -30.48 -9.09
N HIS A 239 -0.94 -29.79 -9.86
CA HIS A 239 -1.18 -28.79 -10.93
C HIS A 239 -2.09 -27.56 -10.69
N PHE A 240 -1.58 -26.33 -10.92
CA PHE A 240 -1.99 -25.38 -11.99
C PHE A 240 -1.41 -23.94 -11.80
N ILE A 241 -1.39 -23.20 -12.92
CA ILE A 241 -0.79 -21.87 -13.19
C ILE A 241 -1.75 -20.72 -12.77
N THR A 242 -1.21 -19.55 -12.42
CA THR A 242 -1.90 -18.46 -11.68
C THR A 242 -1.94 -17.15 -12.46
N PHE A 243 -3.08 -16.44 -12.43
CA PHE A 243 -3.23 -14.99 -12.66
C PHE A 243 -4.32 -14.42 -11.73
N HIS A 244 -4.18 -13.14 -11.33
CA HIS A 244 -5.02 -12.41 -10.36
C HIS A 244 -6.28 -11.81 -10.96
#